data_AF-A0A4S4A012-F1
#
_entry.id   AF-A0A4S4A012-F1
#
_cell.length_a   1.000
_cell.length_b   1.000
_cell.length_c   1.000
_cell.angle_alpha   90.00
_cell.angle_beta   90.00
_cell.angle_gamma   90.00
#
_symmetry.space_group_name_H-M   'P 1'
#
loop_
_entity.id
_entity.type
_entity.pdbx_description
1 polymer ?
#
loop_
_entity_poly.entity_id
_entity_poly.type
_entity_poly.pdbx_seq_one_letter_code
_entity_poly.pdbx_strand_id
1 'polypeptide(L)'
;MKRFCLILLLYIYSLSGYSQTITTENFEANFNTLLANMDKEDWEITEKLSSDLLRYADPKPNLDLEAKGLRYMYIYSVAGLLNEKKLSKEKALEKIKPLKGKEMIMRVLLFNSNCYINCVHLDKDRKDTFFSGVNNNAGTQIFSFEYVTIKNGISESEAELEGKYISLRGKLNEIFVEGTTLPHFKLFFTEGTYEFMPQ
;
A
#
# COMPACT_ATOMS: atom_id res chain seq x y z
N MET A 1 -9.45 -51.65 2.70
CA MET A 1 -9.09 -50.70 1.62
C MET A 1 -10.15 -49.64 1.35
N LYS A 2 -11.44 -49.98 1.11
CA LYS A 2 -12.50 -48.98 0.82
C LYS A 2 -12.70 -47.88 1.89
N ARG A 3 -12.50 -48.19 3.18
CA ARG A 3 -12.61 -47.21 4.29
C ARG A 3 -11.40 -46.25 4.37
N PHE A 4 -10.24 -46.63 3.86
CA PHE A 4 -9.03 -45.80 3.92
C PHE A 4 -9.04 -44.71 2.82
N CYS A 5 -9.58 -45.02 1.63
CA CYS A 5 -9.75 -44.04 0.56
C CYS A 5 -10.77 -42.94 0.92
N LEU A 6 -11.80 -43.25 1.70
CA LEU A 6 -12.82 -42.27 2.10
C LEU A 6 -12.27 -41.22 3.07
N ILE A 7 -11.38 -41.63 3.97
CA ILE A 7 -10.70 -40.73 4.93
C ILE A 7 -9.70 -39.83 4.21
N LEU A 8 -8.97 -40.36 3.22
CA LEU A 8 -8.03 -39.58 2.41
C LEU A 8 -8.75 -38.52 1.56
N LEU A 9 -9.91 -38.85 0.98
CA LEU A 9 -10.75 -37.91 0.24
C LEU A 9 -11.29 -36.78 1.13
N LEU A 10 -11.77 -37.09 2.33
CA LEU A 10 -12.24 -36.08 3.28
C LEU A 10 -11.11 -35.15 3.75
N TYR A 11 -9.88 -35.66 3.88
CA TYR A 11 -8.71 -34.86 4.24
C TYR A 11 -8.31 -33.85 3.14
N ILE A 12 -8.45 -34.24 1.87
CA ILE A 12 -8.16 -33.37 0.71
C ILE A 12 -9.20 -32.24 0.59
N TYR A 13 -10.47 -32.51 0.90
CA TYR A 13 -11.52 -31.48 0.93
C TYR A 13 -11.38 -30.52 2.12
N SER A 14 -10.86 -30.95 3.27
CA SER A 14 -10.58 -30.05 4.40
C SER A 14 -9.39 -29.12 4.19
N LEU A 15 -8.47 -29.45 3.26
CA LEU A 15 -7.33 -28.59 2.91
C LEU A 15 -7.67 -27.53 1.85
N SER A 16 -8.85 -27.59 1.24
CA SER A 16 -9.33 -26.62 0.23
C SER A 16 -10.30 -25.56 0.80
N GLY A 17 -10.44 -25.51 2.13
CA GLY A 17 -11.22 -24.49 2.81
C GLY A 17 -10.51 -23.13 2.83
N TYR A 18 -11.24 -22.08 2.41
CA TYR A 18 -10.90 -20.65 2.51
C TYR A 18 -9.99 -20.04 1.43
N SER A 19 -10.37 -20.25 0.18
CA SER A 19 -10.26 -19.17 -0.81
C SER A 19 -11.62 -18.95 -1.43
N GLN A 20 -12.47 -18.14 -0.78
CA GLN A 20 -13.65 -17.62 -1.47
C GLN A 20 -13.15 -16.75 -2.61
N THR A 21 -13.42 -17.16 -3.85
CA THR A 21 -13.08 -16.35 -5.02
C THR A 21 -13.74 -14.98 -4.89
N ILE A 22 -12.98 -13.90 -5.10
CA ILE A 22 -13.53 -12.55 -5.15
C ILE A 22 -14.45 -12.45 -6.38
N THR A 23 -15.66 -11.98 -6.16
CA THR A 23 -16.70 -11.74 -7.16
C THR A 23 -17.20 -10.30 -7.07
N THR A 24 -18.05 -9.88 -8.01
CA THR A 24 -18.64 -8.53 -7.96
C THR A 24 -19.49 -8.35 -6.72
N GLU A 25 -20.23 -9.40 -6.34
CA GLU A 25 -21.19 -9.37 -5.23
C GLU A 25 -20.51 -9.28 -3.87
N ASN A 26 -19.29 -9.80 -3.72
CA ASN A 26 -18.56 -9.81 -2.45
C ASN A 26 -17.37 -8.83 -2.41
N PHE A 27 -17.12 -8.08 -3.50
CA PHE A 27 -15.96 -7.18 -3.60
C PHE A 27 -15.95 -6.14 -2.47
N GLU A 28 -17.06 -5.42 -2.28
CA GLU A 28 -17.17 -4.36 -1.27
C GLU A 28 -17.01 -4.91 0.16
N ALA A 29 -17.62 -6.06 0.45
CA ALA A 29 -17.48 -6.71 1.76
C ALA A 29 -16.03 -7.13 2.05
N ASN A 30 -15.33 -7.66 1.05
CA ASN A 30 -13.90 -7.99 1.17
C ASN A 30 -13.03 -6.73 1.29
N PHE A 31 -13.37 -5.66 0.58
CA PHE A 31 -12.69 -4.37 0.68
C PHE A 31 -12.84 -3.76 2.08
N ASN A 32 -14.05 -3.76 2.65
CA ASN A 32 -14.29 -3.32 4.02
C ASN A 32 -13.55 -4.19 5.04
N THR A 33 -13.46 -5.50 4.79
CA THR A 33 -12.66 -6.42 5.60
C THR A 33 -11.17 -6.09 5.52
N LEU A 34 -10.66 -5.75 4.34
CA LEU A 34 -9.28 -5.28 4.15
C LEU A 34 -9.02 -4.03 5.01
N LEU A 35 -9.88 -3.00 4.92
CA LEU A 35 -9.72 -1.76 5.70
C LEU A 35 -9.70 -2.04 7.21
N ALA A 36 -10.62 -2.87 7.71
CA ALA A 36 -10.67 -3.22 9.13
C ALA A 36 -9.43 -3.98 9.62
N ASN A 37 -8.75 -4.74 8.74
CA ASN A 37 -7.49 -5.40 9.07
C ASN A 37 -6.29 -4.46 8.96
N MET A 38 -6.32 -3.49 8.05
CA MET A 38 -5.32 -2.42 8.01
C MET A 38 -5.34 -1.59 9.30
N ASP A 39 -6.51 -1.23 9.82
CA ASP A 39 -6.66 -0.48 11.07
C ASP A 39 -6.10 -1.25 12.28
N LYS A 40 -6.24 -2.57 12.27
CA LYS A 40 -5.72 -3.48 13.29
C LYS A 40 -4.26 -3.88 13.09
N GLU A 41 -3.66 -3.45 11.99
CA GLU A 41 -2.29 -3.82 11.61
C GLU A 41 -2.09 -5.34 11.44
N ASP A 42 -3.14 -6.06 11.04
CA ASP A 42 -3.03 -7.48 10.68
C ASP A 42 -2.47 -7.61 9.26
N TRP A 43 -1.14 -7.54 9.15
CA TRP A 43 -0.46 -7.47 7.85
C TRP A 43 -0.52 -8.77 7.05
N GLU A 44 -0.70 -9.92 7.69
CA GLU A 44 -0.82 -11.20 7.00
C GLU A 44 -2.17 -11.30 6.27
N ILE A 45 -3.26 -10.94 6.95
CA ILE A 45 -4.58 -10.89 6.32
C ILE A 45 -4.66 -9.74 5.32
N THR A 46 -4.13 -8.56 5.67
CA THR A 46 -4.10 -7.40 4.78
C THR A 46 -3.35 -7.71 3.47
N GLU A 47 -2.18 -8.35 3.53
CA GLU A 47 -1.39 -8.67 2.32
C GLU A 47 -2.13 -9.64 1.40
N LYS A 48 -2.73 -10.69 1.97
CA LYS A 48 -3.52 -11.65 1.21
C LYS A 48 -4.73 -10.98 0.55
N LEU A 49 -5.55 -10.28 1.33
CA LEU A 49 -6.78 -9.66 0.82
C LEU A 49 -6.50 -8.58 -0.21
N SER A 50 -5.52 -7.70 0.03
CA SER A 50 -5.16 -6.66 -0.94
C SER A 50 -4.62 -7.26 -2.24
N SER A 51 -3.84 -8.35 -2.19
CA SER A 51 -3.39 -9.07 -3.39
C SER A 51 -4.54 -9.67 -4.18
N ASP A 52 -5.47 -10.35 -3.50
CA ASP A 52 -6.60 -11.03 -4.15
C ASP A 52 -7.61 -10.01 -4.73
N LEU A 53 -7.91 -8.94 -4.00
CA LEU A 53 -8.73 -7.82 -4.48
C LEU A 53 -8.06 -7.12 -5.66
N LEU A 54 -6.74 -6.88 -5.62
CA LEU A 54 -6.02 -6.28 -6.72
C LEU A 54 -6.07 -7.18 -7.97
N ARG A 55 -5.83 -8.48 -7.83
CA ARG A 55 -5.91 -9.44 -8.94
C ARG A 55 -7.30 -9.45 -9.58
N TYR A 56 -8.34 -9.23 -8.78
CA TYR A 56 -9.71 -9.10 -9.27
C TYR A 56 -9.95 -7.75 -9.98
N ALA A 57 -9.49 -6.64 -9.41
CA ALA A 57 -9.78 -5.28 -9.89
C ALA A 57 -8.92 -4.84 -11.07
N ASP A 58 -7.62 -5.19 -11.10
CA ASP A 58 -6.65 -4.75 -12.12
C ASP A 58 -7.09 -4.97 -13.59
N PRO A 59 -7.73 -6.10 -13.98
CA PRO A 59 -8.19 -6.29 -15.35
C PRO A 59 -9.53 -5.60 -15.67
N LYS A 60 -10.17 -4.91 -14.73
CA LYS A 60 -11.52 -4.33 -14.88
C LYS A 60 -11.45 -2.80 -14.99
N PRO A 61 -11.72 -2.20 -16.16
CA PRO A 61 -11.64 -0.74 -16.34
C PRO A 61 -12.57 0.05 -15.41
N ASN A 62 -13.71 -0.51 -15.04
CA ASN A 62 -14.67 0.12 -14.14
C ASN A 62 -14.23 0.09 -12.66
N LEU A 63 -13.10 -0.56 -12.33
CA LEU A 63 -12.50 -0.60 -11.00
C LEU A 63 -11.05 -0.04 -11.01
N ASP A 64 -10.70 0.81 -11.98
CA ASP A 64 -9.33 1.33 -12.12
C ASP A 64 -8.90 2.16 -10.89
N LEU A 65 -9.82 2.94 -10.31
CA LEU A 65 -9.52 3.73 -9.10
C LEU A 65 -9.23 2.83 -7.90
N GLU A 66 -10.05 1.80 -7.70
CA GLU A 66 -9.87 0.80 -6.65
C GLU A 66 -8.57 0.03 -6.86
N ALA A 67 -8.26 -0.36 -8.10
CA ALA A 67 -6.99 -1.01 -8.42
C ALA A 67 -5.78 -0.11 -8.06
N LYS A 68 -5.84 1.19 -8.35
CA LYS A 68 -4.78 2.15 -7.97
C LYS A 68 -4.59 2.27 -6.46
N GLY A 69 -5.68 2.29 -5.68
CA GLY A 69 -5.61 2.28 -4.22
C GLY A 69 -5.11 0.94 -3.66
N LEU A 70 -5.58 -0.18 -4.20
CA LEU A 70 -5.18 -1.54 -3.79
C LEU A 70 -3.70 -1.81 -4.02
N ARG A 71 -3.10 -1.27 -5.09
CA ARG A 71 -1.64 -1.32 -5.30
C ARG A 71 -0.88 -0.69 -4.13
N TYR A 72 -1.33 0.46 -3.65
CA TYR A 72 -0.73 1.14 -2.50
C TYR A 72 -0.94 0.35 -1.19
N MET A 73 -2.15 -0.13 -0.94
CA MET A 73 -2.48 -0.97 0.22
C MET A 73 -1.65 -2.27 0.23
N TYR A 74 -1.42 -2.87 -0.93
CA TYR A 74 -0.56 -4.06 -1.06
C TYR A 74 0.88 -3.75 -0.65
N ILE A 75 1.49 -2.68 -1.19
CA ILE A 75 2.85 -2.27 -0.78
C ILE A 75 2.92 -2.04 0.73
N TYR A 76 1.93 -1.32 1.27
CA TYR A 76 1.86 -1.01 2.69
C TYR A 76 1.81 -2.27 3.57
N SER A 77 1.01 -3.27 3.18
CA SER A 77 0.93 -4.55 3.89
C SER A 77 2.24 -5.36 3.84
N VAL A 78 2.92 -5.36 2.69
CA VAL A 78 4.22 -6.01 2.54
C VAL A 78 5.27 -5.30 3.42
N ALA A 79 5.18 -3.98 3.55
CA ALA A 79 6.03 -3.20 4.43
C ALA A 79 5.81 -3.55 5.91
N GLY A 80 4.55 -3.74 6.31
CA GLY A 80 4.19 -4.25 7.64
C GLY A 80 4.82 -5.61 7.93
N LEU A 81 4.67 -6.57 7.02
CA LEU A 81 5.30 -7.90 7.14
C LEU A 81 6.83 -7.85 7.20
N LEU A 82 7.44 -6.95 6.41
CA LEU A 82 8.88 -6.71 6.43
C LEU A 82 9.33 -6.17 7.80
N ASN A 83 8.59 -5.20 8.36
CA ASN A 83 8.92 -4.60 9.65
C ASN A 83 8.75 -5.60 10.81
N GLU A 84 7.73 -6.45 10.76
CA GLU A 84 7.52 -7.57 11.69
C GLU A 84 8.50 -8.72 11.52
N LYS A 85 9.44 -8.63 10.56
CA LYS A 85 10.42 -9.68 10.22
C LYS A 85 9.78 -11.00 9.78
N LYS A 86 8.50 -10.96 9.36
CA LYS A 86 7.80 -12.09 8.73
C LYS A 86 8.20 -12.25 7.25
N LEU A 87 8.87 -11.24 6.69
CA LEU A 87 9.37 -11.26 5.32
C LEU A 87 10.83 -10.76 5.26
N SER A 88 11.68 -11.40 4.45
CA SER A 88 13.03 -10.89 4.18
C SER A 88 12.96 -9.69 3.21
N LYS A 89 14.03 -8.89 3.15
CA LYS A 89 14.13 -7.75 2.23
C LYS A 89 14.00 -8.18 0.77
N GLU A 90 14.63 -9.29 0.41
CA GLU A 90 14.63 -9.83 -0.95
C GLU A 90 13.23 -10.27 -1.35
N LYS A 91 12.53 -10.97 -0.44
CA LYS A 91 11.15 -11.43 -0.66
C LYS A 91 10.15 -10.28 -0.69
N ALA A 92 10.35 -9.25 0.15
CA ALA A 92 9.57 -8.02 0.13
C ALA A 92 9.69 -7.31 -1.21
N LEU A 93 10.93 -7.13 -1.70
CA LEU A 93 11.18 -6.52 -3.00
C LEU A 93 10.61 -7.35 -4.16
N GLU A 94 10.76 -8.68 -4.13
CA GLU A 94 10.20 -9.59 -5.14
C GLU A 94 8.69 -9.43 -5.28
N LYS A 95 7.96 -9.32 -4.16
CA LYS A 95 6.49 -9.15 -4.15
C LYS A 95 6.04 -7.84 -4.81
N ILE A 96 6.73 -6.72 -4.55
CA ILE A 96 6.25 -5.40 -5.00
C ILE A 96 6.88 -4.94 -6.33
N LYS A 97 7.99 -5.54 -6.75
CA LYS A 97 8.66 -5.22 -8.03
C LYS A 97 7.72 -5.24 -9.26
N PRO A 98 6.72 -6.16 -9.37
CA PRO A 98 5.75 -6.14 -10.48
C PRO A 98 4.90 -4.87 -10.56
N LEU A 99 4.83 -4.07 -9.49
CA LEU A 99 4.08 -2.81 -9.46
C LEU A 99 4.87 -1.63 -10.05
N LYS A 100 6.15 -1.79 -10.39
CA LYS A 100 6.93 -0.74 -11.05
C LYS A 100 6.27 -0.35 -12.38
N GLY A 101 6.15 0.96 -12.61
CA GLY A 101 5.48 1.55 -13.76
C GLY A 101 3.96 1.65 -13.63
N LYS A 102 3.36 1.19 -12.51
CA LYS A 102 1.92 1.32 -12.25
C LYS A 102 1.60 2.60 -11.50
N GLU A 103 0.48 3.21 -11.86
CA GLU A 103 -0.08 4.36 -11.14
C GLU A 103 -0.73 3.91 -9.82
N MET A 104 -0.61 4.74 -8.79
CA MET A 104 -1.15 4.49 -7.46
C MET A 104 -1.81 5.75 -6.91
N ILE A 105 -2.82 5.56 -6.07
CA ILE A 105 -3.41 6.59 -5.23
C ILE A 105 -2.93 6.31 -3.82
N MET A 106 -2.20 7.25 -3.24
CA MET A 106 -1.67 7.16 -1.89
C MET A 106 -2.73 7.55 -0.86
N ARG A 107 -2.46 7.25 0.41
CA ARG A 107 -3.33 7.71 1.48
C ARG A 107 -3.31 9.23 1.58
N VAL A 108 -4.43 9.80 2.04
CA VAL A 108 -4.53 11.22 2.33
C VAL A 108 -3.72 11.54 3.59
N LEU A 109 -2.87 12.57 3.51
CA LEU A 109 -2.00 13.00 4.61
C LEU A 109 -2.11 14.49 4.84
N LEU A 110 -2.00 14.90 6.11
CA LEU A 110 -1.88 16.31 6.46
C LEU A 110 -0.51 16.83 6.00
N PHE A 111 -0.51 17.97 5.30
CA PHE A 111 0.72 18.69 5.03
C PHE A 111 1.18 19.41 6.30
N ASN A 112 2.41 19.11 6.72
CA ASN A 112 3.07 19.76 7.85
C ASN A 112 4.58 19.80 7.62
N SER A 113 5.09 21.01 7.39
CA SER A 113 6.50 21.33 7.12
C SER A 113 7.49 20.79 8.17
N ASN A 114 7.04 20.59 9.40
CA ASN A 114 7.89 20.20 10.55
C ASN A 114 7.66 18.76 11.02
N CYS A 115 6.93 17.95 10.26
CA CYS A 115 6.56 16.60 10.64
C CYS A 115 7.27 15.55 9.77
N TYR A 116 7.60 14.38 10.34
CA TYR A 116 8.24 13.27 9.63
C TYR A 116 7.49 11.93 9.77
N ILE A 117 6.40 11.90 10.53
CA ILE A 117 5.64 10.68 10.83
C ILE A 117 4.20 10.91 10.38
N ASN A 118 3.71 10.09 9.46
CA ASN A 118 2.32 10.08 9.04
C ASN A 118 1.81 11.45 8.54
N CYS A 119 2.65 12.16 7.80
CA CYS A 119 2.41 13.47 7.22
C CYS A 119 3.16 13.63 5.91
N VAL A 120 2.81 14.67 5.16
CA VAL A 120 3.48 15.05 3.91
C VAL A 120 4.15 16.42 4.09
N HIS A 121 5.32 16.61 3.48
CA HIS A 121 5.96 17.93 3.36
C HIS A 121 6.72 18.04 2.03
N LEU A 122 7.28 19.21 1.71
CA LEU A 122 8.14 19.35 0.54
C LEU A 122 9.52 18.73 0.80
N ASP A 123 10.06 18.02 -0.17
CA ASP A 123 11.44 17.53 -0.14
C ASP A 123 12.41 18.74 -0.13
N LYS A 124 13.41 18.70 0.74
CA LYS A 124 14.32 19.83 0.96
C LYS A 124 15.20 20.13 -0.25
N ASP A 125 15.53 19.09 -1.02
CA ASP A 125 16.44 19.19 -2.16
C ASP A 125 15.68 19.35 -3.48
N ARG A 126 14.40 18.94 -3.52
CA ARG A 126 13.54 18.95 -4.71
C ARG A 126 12.18 19.59 -4.42
N LYS A 127 12.08 20.88 -4.73
CA LYS A 127 10.87 21.70 -4.46
C LYS A 127 9.60 21.25 -5.19
N ASP A 128 9.73 20.43 -6.23
CA ASP A 128 8.62 19.83 -6.99
C ASP A 128 8.18 18.47 -6.45
N THR A 129 8.76 18.03 -5.33
CA THR A 129 8.58 16.68 -4.80
C THR A 129 7.99 16.74 -3.39
N PHE A 130 6.89 16.04 -3.18
CA PHE A 130 6.41 15.75 -1.83
C PHE A 130 7.16 14.58 -1.24
N PHE A 131 7.51 14.68 0.04
CA PHE A 131 8.01 13.59 0.87
C PHE A 131 6.95 13.18 1.90
N SER A 132 6.80 11.89 2.11
CA SER A 132 6.00 11.33 3.22
C SER A 132 6.78 10.24 3.95
N GLY A 133 6.81 10.33 5.28
CA GLY A 133 7.20 9.23 6.15
C GLY A 133 5.96 8.48 6.61
N VAL A 134 5.79 7.24 6.16
CA VAL A 134 4.60 6.44 6.45
C VAL A 134 4.93 5.38 7.49
N ASN A 135 4.14 5.37 8.56
CA ASN A 135 4.40 4.59 9.75
C ASN A 135 3.15 3.81 10.17
N ASN A 136 3.36 2.87 11.08
CA ASN A 136 2.29 2.25 11.86
C ASN A 136 1.53 3.31 12.70
N ASN A 137 0.38 2.91 13.25
CA ASN A 137 -0.51 3.76 14.04
C ASN A 137 0.19 4.34 15.28
N ALA A 138 1.12 3.58 15.88
CA ALA A 138 1.91 4.04 17.02
C ALA A 138 3.09 4.96 16.64
N GLY A 139 3.42 5.12 15.36
CA GLY A 139 4.56 5.90 14.89
C GLY A 139 5.94 5.30 15.22
N THR A 140 6.00 4.03 15.63
CA THR A 140 7.21 3.35 16.08
C THR A 140 7.89 2.53 14.98
N GLN A 141 7.15 2.16 13.95
CA GLN A 141 7.62 1.39 12.80
C GLN A 141 7.49 2.26 11.56
N ILE A 142 8.59 2.40 10.81
CA ILE A 142 8.59 3.04 9.49
C ILE A 142 8.31 1.95 8.46
N PHE A 143 7.30 2.16 7.63
CA PHE A 143 6.94 1.25 6.55
C PHE A 143 7.52 1.71 5.22
N SER A 144 7.37 3.00 4.91
CA SER A 144 7.91 3.58 3.69
C SER A 144 8.35 5.04 3.88
N PHE A 145 9.37 5.41 3.12
CA PHE A 145 9.62 6.78 2.71
C PHE A 145 9.19 6.94 1.27
N GLU A 146 8.33 7.92 1.01
CA GLU A 146 7.67 8.11 -0.27
C GLU A 146 8.06 9.47 -0.83
N TYR A 147 8.51 9.49 -2.08
CA TYR A 147 8.90 10.69 -2.80
C TYR A 147 8.06 10.80 -4.06
N VAL A 148 7.20 11.81 -4.15
CA VAL A 148 6.29 12.01 -5.28
C VAL A 148 6.63 13.29 -6.01
N THR A 149 7.32 13.16 -7.15
CA THR A 149 7.67 14.30 -7.99
C THR A 149 6.47 14.69 -8.85
N ILE A 150 5.97 15.91 -8.65
CA ILE A 150 4.79 16.44 -9.32
C ILE A 150 5.16 16.92 -10.72
N LYS A 151 4.48 16.35 -11.73
CA LYS A 151 4.84 16.50 -13.15
C LYS A 151 4.92 17.96 -13.61
N ASN A 152 4.02 18.80 -13.10
CA ASN A 152 3.90 20.20 -13.48
C ASN A 152 4.45 21.15 -12.40
N GLY A 153 5.20 20.63 -11.43
CA GLY A 153 5.61 21.37 -10.25
C GLY A 153 4.47 21.59 -9.24
N ILE A 154 4.81 22.23 -8.14
CA ILE A 154 3.89 22.61 -7.06
C ILE A 154 3.78 24.13 -7.10
N SER A 155 2.56 24.65 -7.30
CA SER A 155 2.33 26.09 -7.45
C SER A 155 2.25 26.84 -6.14
N GLU A 156 1.76 26.18 -5.10
CA GLU A 156 1.56 26.73 -3.77
C GLU A 156 2.89 26.85 -3.03
N SER A 157 3.01 27.93 -2.26
CA SER A 157 4.05 28.05 -1.25
C SER A 157 3.80 27.09 -0.07
N GLU A 158 4.86 26.79 0.67
CA GLU A 158 4.78 25.94 1.87
C GLU A 158 3.75 26.47 2.90
N ALA A 159 3.68 27.80 3.08
CA ALA A 159 2.70 28.42 3.97
C ALA A 159 1.25 28.25 3.51
N GLU A 160 1.01 28.14 2.20
CA GLU A 160 -0.32 27.88 1.64
C GLU A 160 -0.71 26.40 1.67
N LEU A 161 0.27 25.50 1.84
CA LEU A 161 0.06 24.06 1.96
C LEU A 161 -0.20 23.66 3.42
N GLU A 162 0.36 24.38 4.37
CA GLU A 162 0.28 24.07 5.81
C GLU A 162 -1.16 23.80 6.29
N GLY A 163 -1.37 22.64 6.91
CA GLY A 163 -2.67 22.23 7.44
C GLY A 163 -3.66 21.66 6.41
N LYS A 164 -3.29 21.57 5.13
CA LYS A 164 -4.14 20.94 4.10
C LYS A 164 -4.00 19.42 4.11
N TYR A 165 -5.11 18.72 3.92
CA TYR A 165 -5.10 17.29 3.64
C TYR A 165 -4.85 17.08 2.14
N ILE A 166 -3.78 16.37 1.81
CA ILE A 166 -3.31 16.16 0.44
C ILE A 166 -3.45 14.68 0.09
N SER A 167 -4.12 14.42 -1.03
CA SER A 167 -4.09 13.12 -1.71
C SER A 167 -3.04 13.16 -2.80
N LEU A 168 -2.06 12.25 -2.75
CA LEU A 168 -1.01 12.14 -3.76
C LEU A 168 -1.32 10.98 -4.72
N ARG A 169 -1.02 11.19 -5.99
CA ARG A 169 -1.03 10.14 -7.02
C ARG A 169 0.27 10.17 -7.78
N GLY A 170 0.67 9.02 -8.30
CA GLY A 170 1.87 8.94 -9.13
C GLY A 170 2.16 7.54 -9.62
N LYS A 171 3.11 7.45 -10.54
CA LYS A 171 3.58 6.20 -11.13
C LYS A 171 4.85 5.73 -10.43
N LEU A 172 4.82 4.53 -9.86
CA LEU A 172 5.95 3.99 -9.12
C LEU A 172 7.14 3.75 -10.06
N ASN A 173 8.21 4.51 -9.89
CA ASN A 173 9.40 4.44 -10.75
C ASN A 173 10.51 3.60 -10.13
N GLU A 174 10.84 3.81 -8.85
CA GLU A 174 11.91 3.09 -8.16
C GLU A 174 11.48 2.61 -6.78
N ILE A 175 12.07 1.49 -6.39
CA ILE A 175 11.77 0.77 -5.15
C ILE A 175 13.11 0.31 -4.58
N PHE A 176 13.39 0.71 -3.35
CA PHE A 176 14.53 0.22 -2.57
C PHE A 176 14.05 -0.31 -1.22
N VAL A 177 14.86 -1.19 -0.61
CA VAL A 177 14.66 -1.65 0.76
C VAL A 177 15.87 -1.22 1.59
N GLU A 178 15.67 -0.33 2.54
CA GLU A 178 16.73 0.23 3.38
C GLU A 178 16.56 -0.21 4.84
N GLY A 179 17.51 0.15 5.70
CA GLY A 179 17.45 -0.09 7.16
C GLY A 179 17.79 -1.52 7.59
N THR A 180 18.71 -1.69 8.54
CA THR A 180 19.06 -3.02 9.09
C THR A 180 18.12 -3.41 10.23
N THR A 181 17.95 -2.52 11.21
CA THR A 181 17.11 -2.76 12.39
C THR A 181 15.63 -2.44 12.13
N LEU A 182 15.38 -1.36 11.40
CA LEU A 182 14.05 -0.91 10.99
C LEU A 182 13.98 -0.97 9.46
N PRO A 183 13.79 -2.17 8.88
CA PRO A 183 13.70 -2.31 7.45
C PRO A 183 12.43 -1.62 6.93
N HIS A 184 12.58 -0.83 5.87
CA HIS A 184 11.48 -0.06 5.28
C HIS A 184 11.71 0.10 3.77
N PHE A 185 10.63 0.43 3.05
CA PHE A 185 10.73 0.78 1.65
C PHE A 185 11.15 2.23 1.44
N LYS A 186 11.86 2.47 0.35
CA LYS A 186 12.04 3.80 -0.23
C LYS A 186 11.43 3.79 -1.61
N LEU A 187 10.39 4.58 -1.80
CA LEU A 187 9.53 4.55 -2.98
C LEU A 187 9.62 5.90 -3.70
N PHE A 188 9.92 5.86 -4.98
CA PHE A 188 9.99 7.05 -5.82
C PHE A 188 8.91 6.98 -6.89
N PHE A 189 8.07 8.01 -6.92
CA PHE A 189 6.97 8.15 -7.85
C PHE A 189 7.23 9.32 -8.78
N THR A 190 6.94 9.10 -10.05
CA THR A 190 7.02 10.10 -11.12
C THR A 190 5.64 10.35 -11.69
N GLU A 191 5.53 11.35 -12.57
CA GLU A 191 4.24 11.75 -13.16
C GLU A 191 3.20 12.08 -12.08
N GLY A 192 3.65 12.65 -10.96
CA GLY A 192 2.82 12.86 -9.78
C GLY A 192 1.79 13.97 -9.98
N THR A 193 0.67 13.84 -9.29
CA THR A 193 -0.37 14.87 -9.13
C THR A 193 -0.82 14.90 -7.67
N TYR A 194 -1.43 16.00 -7.25
CA TYR A 194 -1.96 16.16 -5.90
C TYR A 194 -3.32 16.85 -5.93
N GLU A 195 -4.17 16.51 -4.96
CA GLU A 195 -5.49 17.10 -4.77
C GLU A 195 -5.66 17.47 -3.29
N PHE A 196 -6.32 18.60 -3.01
CA PHE A 196 -6.73 18.96 -1.66
C PHE A 196 -8.04 18.26 -1.31
N MET A 197 -8.04 17.56 -0.19
CA MET A 197 -9.21 16.87 0.32
C MET A 197 -9.95 17.78 1.32
N PRO A 198 -11.29 17.74 1.34
CA PRO A 198 -12.05 18.41 2.39
C PRO A 198 -11.68 17.85 3.77
N GLN A 199 -11.75 18.73 4.79
CA GLN A 199 -11.60 18.34 6.19
C GLN A 199 -12.80 17.54 6.69
#